data_AF-A0A4S3Q096-F1
#
_entry.id   AF-A0A4S3Q096-F1
#
_cell.length_a   1.000
_cell.length_b   1.000
_cell.length_c   1.000
_cell.angle_alpha   90.00
_cell.angle_beta   90.00
_cell.angle_gamma   90.00
#
_symmetry.space_group_name_H-M   'P 1'
#
loop_
_entity.id
_entity.type
_entity.pdbx_description
1 polymer ?
#
loop_
_entity_poly.entity_id
_entity_poly.type
_entity_poly.pdbx_seq_one_letter_code
_entity_poly.pdbx_strand_id
1 'polypeptide(L)' 'MKPSTNRMLTRIKSVYMFINEKGTVTTQELVDEFGTTSRTIQRDLNVLAYNDLVQSPSRGKWTITKKKVKIS' A
#
# COMPACT_ATOMS: atom_id res chain seq x y z
N MET A 1 4.09 -0.05 -21.35
CA MET A 1 3.47 0.85 -20.34
C MET A 1 4.16 2.20 -20.37
N LYS A 2 3.45 3.31 -20.13
CA LYS A 2 4.10 4.62 -19.98
C LYS A 2 5.02 4.61 -18.74
N PRO A 3 6.19 5.27 -18.76
CA PRO A 3 7.15 5.24 -17.65
C PRO A 3 6.55 5.67 -16.30
N SER A 4 5.62 6.64 -16.33
CA SER A 4 4.88 7.12 -15.16
C SER A 4 3.99 6.04 -14.53
N THR A 5 3.30 5.25 -15.35
CA THR A 5 2.47 4.12 -14.88
C THR A 5 3.34 3.05 -14.22
N ASN A 6 4.53 2.78 -14.76
CA ASN A 6 5.40 1.75 -14.19
C ASN A 6 5.90 2.15 -12.80
N ARG A 7 6.35 3.41 -12.62
CA ARG A 7 6.78 3.94 -11.31
C ARG A 7 5.66 3.89 -10.27
N MET A 8 4.44 4.22 -10.66
CA MET A 8 3.27 4.14 -9.76
C MET A 8 3.01 2.70 -9.31
N LEU A 9 3.02 1.74 -10.24
CA LEU A 9 2.78 0.34 -9.92
C LEU A 9 3.89 -0.25 -9.04
N THR A 10 5.15 0.11 -9.29
CA THR A 10 6.27 -0.27 -8.42
C THR A 10 6.03 0.23 -7.00
N ARG A 11 5.66 1.51 -6.84
CA ARG A 11 5.37 2.08 -5.51
C ARG A 11 4.21 1.37 -4.81
N ILE A 12 3.11 1.12 -5.51
CA ILE A 12 1.94 0.38 -4.95
C ILE A 12 2.36 -1.00 -4.45
N LYS A 13 3.18 -1.73 -5.21
CA LYS A 13 3.72 -3.03 -4.78
C LYS A 13 4.60 -2.90 -3.54
N SER A 14 5.49 -1.90 -3.50
CA SER A 14 6.35 -1.66 -2.35
C SER A 14 5.55 -1.32 -1.09
N VAL A 15 4.49 -0.51 -1.20
CA VAL A 15 3.57 -0.23 -0.08
C VAL A 15 2.93 -1.52 0.44
N TYR A 16 2.45 -2.40 -0.44
CA TYR A 16 1.91 -3.69 -0.03
C TYR A 16 2.96 -4.56 0.70
N MET A 17 4.16 -4.67 0.15
CA MET A 17 5.24 -5.46 0.75
C MET A 17 5.60 -4.95 2.15
N PHE A 18 5.69 -3.62 2.31
CA PHE A 18 5.97 -3.01 3.62
C PHE A 18 4.90 -3.36 4.67
N ILE A 19 3.61 -3.27 4.31
CA ILE A 19 2.50 -3.66 5.21
C ILE A 19 2.57 -5.17 5.50
N ASN A 20 2.89 -5.99 4.51
CA ASN A 20 3.02 -7.44 4.70
C ASN A 20 4.16 -7.82 5.66
N GLU A 21 5.28 -7.09 5.62
CA GLU A 21 6.44 -7.32 6.49
C GLU A 21 6.26 -6.74 7.89
N LYS A 22 5.72 -5.52 8.02
CA LYS A 22 5.53 -4.82 9.30
C LYS A 22 4.25 -5.21 10.04
N GLY A 23 3.25 -5.74 9.33
CA GLY A 23 1.92 -6.01 9.86
C GLY A 23 1.00 -4.78 9.78
N THR A 24 0.34 -4.42 10.87
CA THR A 24 -0.55 -3.26 10.88
C THR A 24 0.25 -1.96 10.97
N VAL A 25 0.07 -1.07 10.01
CA VAL A 25 0.77 0.23 9.93
C VAL A 25 -0.22 1.39 9.85
N THR A 26 0.26 2.60 10.05
CA THR A 26 -0.48 3.85 9.89
C THR A 26 -0.19 4.52 8.55
N THR A 27 -1.10 5.40 8.12
CA THR A 27 -0.85 6.23 6.93
C THR A 27 0.38 7.13 7.10
N GLN A 28 0.71 7.57 8.32
CA GLN A 28 1.87 8.42 8.56
C GLN A 28 3.18 7.63 8.41
N GLU A 29 3.26 6.40 8.93
CA GLU A 29 4.44 5.53 8.73
C GLU A 29 4.72 5.28 7.25
N LEU A 30 3.69 5.11 6.44
CA LEU A 30 3.83 4.98 4.98
C LEU A 30 4.28 6.29 4.31
N VAL A 31 3.83 7.45 4.81
CA VAL A 31 4.28 8.75 4.29
C VAL A 31 5.77 8.95 4.54
N ASP A 32 6.21 8.63 5.76
CA ASP A 32 7.58 8.80 6.21
C ASP A 32 8.52 7.81 5.50
N GLU A 33 8.13 6.53 5.40
CA GLU A 33 8.91 5.49 4.73
C GLU A 33 9.11 5.78 3.22
N PHE A 34 8.04 6.19 2.53
CA PHE A 34 8.07 6.36 1.08
C PHE A 34 8.38 7.80 0.63
N GLY A 35 8.62 8.72 1.57
CA GLY A 35 8.94 10.12 1.28
C GLY A 35 7.92 10.79 0.36
N THR A 36 6.63 10.50 0.54
CA THR A 36 5.55 11.00 -0.34
C THR A 36 4.37 11.56 0.45
N THR A 37 3.45 12.24 -0.22
CA THR A 37 2.31 12.87 0.45
C THR A 37 1.28 11.84 0.92
N SER A 38 0.53 12.15 1.99
CA SER A 38 -0.59 11.33 2.46
C SER A 38 -1.63 11.08 1.36
N ARG A 39 -1.83 12.05 0.45
CA ARG A 39 -2.74 11.90 -0.70
C ARG A 39 -2.25 10.84 -1.69
N THR A 40 -0.94 10.73 -1.89
CA THR A 40 -0.33 9.70 -2.74
C THR A 40 -0.50 8.32 -2.09
N ILE A 41 -0.11 8.18 -0.82
CA ILE A 41 -0.28 6.93 -0.06
C ILE A 41 -1.74 6.49 -0.04
N GLN A 42 -2.68 7.42 0.19
CA GLN A 42 -4.10 7.07 0.21
C GLN A 42 -4.60 6.55 -1.15
N ARG A 43 -4.10 7.10 -2.27
CA ARG A 43 -4.43 6.57 -3.60
C ARG A 43 -3.90 5.16 -3.80
N ASP A 44 -2.66 4.92 -3.38
CA ASP A 44 -2.05 3.59 -3.48
C ASP A 44 -2.80 2.56 -2.63
N LEU A 45 -3.13 2.93 -1.39
CA LEU A 45 -3.95 2.12 -0.47
C LEU A 45 -5.34 1.86 -1.03
N ASN A 46 -5.96 2.83 -1.69
CA ASN A 46 -7.27 2.63 -2.32
C ASN A 46 -7.19 1.61 -3.47
N VAL A 47 -6.10 1.60 -4.26
CA VAL A 47 -5.89 0.58 -5.28
C VAL A 47 -5.72 -0.80 -4.64
N LEU A 48 -4.91 -0.91 -3.58
CA LEU A 48 -4.73 -2.18 -2.87
C LEU A 48 -6.04 -2.67 -2.22
N ALA A 49 -6.81 -1.78 -1.60
CA ALA A 49 -8.07 -2.08 -0.95
C ALA A 49 -9.15 -2.51 -1.95
N TYR A 50 -9.24 -1.83 -3.09
CA TYR A 50 -10.13 -2.22 -4.19
C TYR A 50 -9.83 -3.64 -4.72
N ASN A 51 -8.58 -4.10 -4.60
CA ASN A 51 -8.16 -5.45 -4.98
C ASN A 51 -8.17 -6.45 -3.82
N ASP A 52 -8.78 -6.11 -2.67
CA ASP A 52 -8.81 -6.92 -1.46
C ASP A 52 -7.43 -7.33 -0.94
N LEU A 53 -6.40 -6.51 -1.16
CA LEU A 53 -5.03 -6.81 -0.71
C LEU A 53 -4.74 -6.24 0.68
N VAL A 54 -5.38 -5.11 1.02
CA VAL A 54 -5.29 -4.47 2.33
C VAL A 54 -6.67 -4.06 2.81
N GLN A 55 -6.82 -3.91 4.13
CA GLN A 55 -8.02 -3.41 4.77
C GLN A 55 -7.66 -2.46 5.93
N SER A 56 -8.62 -1.64 6.34
CA SER A 56 -8.44 -0.72 7.46
C SER A 56 -9.16 -1.23 8.71
N PRO A 57 -8.44 -1.81 9.70
CA PRO A 57 -9.06 -2.32 10.92
C PRO A 57 -9.55 -1.19 11.84
N SER A 58 -8.96 0.01 11.72
CA SER A 58 -9.40 1.23 12.39
C SER A 58 -8.91 2.44 11.59
N ARG A 59 -9.53 3.61 11.80
CA ARG A 59 -9.25 4.82 11.02
C ARG A 59 -7.75 5.13 10.98
N GLY A 60 -7.22 5.24 9.76
CA GLY A 60 -5.80 5.57 9.52
C GLY A 60 -4.83 4.42 9.70
N LYS A 61 -5.30 3.22 10.07
CA LYS A 61 -4.49 1.99 10.14
C LYS A 61 -4.81 1.07 8.97
N TRP A 62 -3.82 0.30 8.55
CA TRP A 62 -3.87 -0.58 7.39
C TRP A 62 -3.16 -1.90 7.68
N THR A 63 -3.76 -3.01 7.27
CA THR A 63 -3.20 -4.36 7.39
C THR A 63 -3.50 -5.15 6.12
N ILE A 64 -2.71 -6.18 5.82
CA ILE A 64 -3.01 -7.11 4.74
C ILE A 64 -4.29 -7.91 5.01
N THR A 65 -4.96 -8.34 3.95
CA THR A 65 -6.04 -9.33 4.05
C THR A 65 -5.48 -10.76 4.06
N LYS A 66 -6.36 -11.76 4.16
CA LYS A 66 -6.00 -13.19 4.04
C LYS A 66 -5.90 -13.67 2.59
N LYS A 67 -6.05 -12.77 1.60
CA LYS A 67 -6.03 -13.13 0.18
C LYS A 67 -4.64 -13.65 -0.19
N LYS A 68 -4.57 -14.86 -0.76
CA LYS A 68 -3.30 -15.43 -1.22
C LYS A 68 -2.83 -14.66 -2.45
N VAL A 69 -1.61 -14.12 -2.39
CA VAL A 69 -0.96 -13.40 -3.49
C VAL A 69 0.31 -14.15 -3.88
N LYS A 70 0.58 -14.28 -5.18
CA LYS A 70 1.89 -14.73 -5.66
C LYS A 70 2.84 -13.54 -5.66
N ILE A 71 3.88 -13.63 -4.83
CA ILE A 71 5.01 -12.69 -4.88
C ILE A 71 5.96 -13.25 -5.95
N SER A 72 6.20 -12.49 -7.01
CA SER A 72 7.07 -12.87 -8.14
C SER A 72 7.87 -11.67 -8.59
#